data_AF-A0A379F710-F1
#
_entry.id   AF-A0A379F710-F1
#
_cell.length_a   1.000
_cell.length_b   1.000
_cell.length_c   1.000
_cell.angle_alpha   90.00
_cell.angle_beta   90.00
_cell.angle_gamma   90.00
#
_symmetry.space_group_name_H-M   'P 1'
#
loop_
_entity.id
_entity.type
_entity.pdbx_description
1 polymer ?
#
loop_
_entity_poly.entity_id
_entity_poly.type
_entity_poly.pdbx_seq_one_letter_code
_entity_poly.pdbx_strand_id
1 'polypeptide(L)'
;MAIGVYTYKWVTSNLLQMEKDMKSIAVILSGCGVFDGSEIHESVLTMLTLSQNNAEVHYFSPNDFQPTVINHITGEEKSEKRNMMEESSRISRGKISPLSEARAENFDAVIIPGGFGAAKNLCNFATKGTECEINKDLLRFVQAMHQQKKPLGLICIAPVMLPKMLNAPIKLTIGNDVETASAIEKMGGVHIDCPVDDIVVDEEYRVVTTPAYMLAQSIAQAQIGIDKLVKKVLEMA
;
A
#
# COMPACT_ATOMS: atom_id res chain seq x y z
N MET A 1 35.10 -40.29 -7.27
CA MET A 1 34.87 -38.93 -6.74
C MET A 1 34.24 -38.07 -7.84
N ALA A 2 32.93 -37.90 -7.85
CA ALA A 2 32.21 -37.04 -8.81
C ALA A 2 30.98 -36.38 -8.17
N ILE A 3 31.06 -36.09 -6.86
CA ILE A 3 29.91 -35.57 -6.07
C ILE A 3 30.00 -34.03 -5.92
N GLY A 4 31.15 -33.41 -6.16
CA GLY A 4 31.38 -31.98 -5.89
C GLY A 4 31.06 -31.00 -7.03
N VAL A 5 31.01 -31.44 -8.29
CA VAL A 5 30.80 -30.55 -9.44
C VAL A 5 29.31 -30.40 -9.80
N TYR A 6 28.52 -31.46 -9.62
CA TYR A 6 27.08 -31.43 -9.86
C TYR A 6 26.33 -30.62 -8.79
N THR A 7 26.74 -30.71 -7.52
CA THR A 7 26.13 -29.95 -6.43
C THR A 7 26.33 -28.44 -6.57
N TYR A 8 27.53 -28.00 -6.95
CA TYR A 8 27.82 -26.57 -7.13
C TYR A 8 26.99 -25.94 -8.26
N LYS A 9 26.94 -26.60 -9.43
CA LYS A 9 26.20 -26.08 -10.60
C LYS A 9 24.69 -26.04 -10.37
N TRP A 10 24.15 -27.01 -9.62
CA TRP A 10 22.72 -27.11 -9.27
C TRP A 10 22.31 -26.09 -8.19
N VAL A 11 23.17 -25.86 -7.20
CA VAL A 11 22.97 -24.81 -6.18
C VAL A 11 23.02 -23.43 -6.83
N THR A 12 23.99 -23.18 -7.73
CA THR A 12 24.06 -21.89 -8.44
C THR A 12 22.89 -21.68 -9.40
N SER A 13 22.39 -22.71 -10.08
CA SER A 13 21.22 -22.56 -10.96
C SER A 13 19.94 -22.30 -10.17
N ASN A 14 19.75 -22.94 -9.01
CA ASN A 14 18.61 -22.67 -8.14
C ASN A 14 18.69 -21.29 -7.49
N LEU A 15 19.88 -20.83 -7.08
CA LEU A 15 20.05 -19.46 -6.59
C LEU A 15 19.76 -18.42 -7.68
N LEU A 16 20.24 -18.64 -8.90
CA LEU A 16 19.95 -17.77 -10.05
C LEU A 16 18.47 -17.81 -10.45
N GLN A 17 17.80 -18.96 -10.31
CA GLN A 17 16.36 -19.10 -10.56
C GLN A 17 15.56 -18.38 -9.46
N MET A 18 15.95 -18.53 -8.19
CA MET A 18 15.35 -17.83 -7.05
C MET A 18 15.55 -16.30 -7.13
N GLU A 19 16.70 -15.82 -7.59
CA GLU A 19 16.93 -14.39 -7.89
C GLU A 19 16.08 -13.90 -9.06
N LYS A 20 15.79 -14.76 -10.05
CA LYS A 20 14.97 -14.43 -11.22
C LYS A 20 13.46 -14.49 -10.93
N ASP A 21 13.05 -15.20 -9.89
CA ASP A 21 11.65 -15.34 -9.44
C ASP A 21 11.29 -14.35 -8.30
N MET A 22 12.24 -13.53 -7.85
CA MET A 22 12.03 -12.52 -6.80
C MET A 22 11.23 -11.34 -7.34
N LYS A 23 10.00 -11.16 -6.85
CA LYS A 23 9.15 -10.02 -7.24
C LYS A 23 9.60 -8.75 -6.55
N SER A 24 9.78 -7.68 -7.32
CA SER A 24 10.10 -6.34 -6.80
C SER A 24 8.82 -5.55 -6.51
N ILE A 25 8.63 -5.12 -5.28
CA ILE A 25 7.37 -4.54 -4.79
C ILE A 25 7.63 -3.14 -4.24
N ALA A 26 6.93 -2.15 -4.78
CA ALA A 26 6.91 -0.81 -4.21
C ALA A 26 5.91 -0.73 -3.05
N VAL A 27 6.33 -0.16 -1.92
CA VAL A 27 5.45 0.15 -0.79
C VAL A 27 5.42 1.66 -0.58
N ILE A 28 4.23 2.25 -0.68
CA ILE A 28 4.07 3.71 -0.56
C ILE A 28 3.61 4.07 0.86
N LEU A 29 4.46 4.78 1.59
CA LEU A 29 4.22 5.26 2.93
C LEU A 29 3.86 6.76 2.91
N SER A 30 3.25 7.22 4.00
CA SER A 30 2.69 8.58 4.10
C SER A 30 3.07 9.30 5.40
N GLY A 31 4.03 8.79 6.17
CA GLY A 31 4.40 9.22 7.52
C GLY A 31 4.44 8.01 8.46
N CYS A 32 4.49 8.24 9.78
CA CYS A 32 4.62 7.16 10.77
C CYS A 32 3.67 7.33 11.96
N GLY A 33 2.41 6.95 11.79
CA GLY A 33 1.37 7.08 12.81
C GLY A 33 -0.02 7.11 12.19
N VAL A 34 -1.00 6.46 12.80
CA VAL A 34 -2.35 6.31 12.22
C VAL A 34 -3.05 7.65 11.96
N PHE A 35 -2.86 8.68 12.78
CA PHE A 35 -3.62 9.94 12.64
C PHE A 35 -3.01 10.95 11.67
N ASP A 36 -1.72 10.82 11.35
CA ASP A 36 -0.97 11.81 10.56
C ASP A 36 -0.02 11.20 9.51
N GLY A 37 0.00 9.88 9.38
CA GLY A 37 0.85 9.15 8.44
C GLY A 37 0.30 7.76 8.12
N SER A 38 1.21 6.83 7.80
CA SER A 38 0.84 5.44 7.56
C SER A 38 0.53 4.72 8.87
N GLU A 39 -0.48 3.84 8.84
CA GLU A 39 -0.77 2.95 9.96
C GLU A 39 0.39 1.96 10.13
N ILE A 40 0.96 1.93 11.34
CA ILE A 40 2.23 1.26 11.61
C ILE A 40 2.06 -0.25 11.54
N HIS A 41 0.98 -0.80 12.10
CA HIS A 41 0.76 -2.24 12.09
C HIS A 41 0.48 -2.74 10.66
N GLU A 42 -0.33 -2.05 9.87
CA GLU A 42 -0.63 -2.38 8.47
C GLU A 42 0.65 -2.38 7.64
N SER A 43 1.49 -1.36 7.83
CA SER A 43 2.79 -1.26 7.16
C SER A 43 3.70 -2.43 7.55
N VAL A 44 3.83 -2.73 8.84
CA VAL A 44 4.69 -3.83 9.33
C VAL A 44 4.15 -5.21 8.91
N LEU A 45 2.84 -5.43 8.94
CA LEU A 45 2.20 -6.69 8.50
C LEU A 45 2.35 -6.89 6.99
N THR A 46 2.26 -5.82 6.21
CA THR A 46 2.56 -5.83 4.77
C THR A 46 4.02 -6.25 4.54
N MET A 47 4.97 -5.61 5.23
CA MET A 47 6.40 -5.92 5.15
C MET A 47 6.71 -7.36 5.58
N LEU A 48 6.08 -7.84 6.65
CA LEU A 48 6.22 -9.20 7.16
C LEU A 48 5.79 -10.21 6.09
N THR A 49 4.61 -10.02 5.51
CA THR A 49 4.08 -10.97 4.51
C THR A 49 4.92 -10.95 3.23
N LEU A 50 5.35 -9.77 2.77
CA LEU A 50 6.26 -9.66 1.62
C LEU A 50 7.59 -10.39 1.88
N SER A 51 8.17 -10.21 3.07
CA SER A 51 9.41 -10.88 3.47
C SER A 51 9.24 -12.40 3.57
N GLN A 52 8.10 -12.90 4.07
CA GLN A 52 7.81 -14.34 4.15
C GLN A 52 7.66 -14.99 2.79
N ASN A 53 7.34 -14.22 1.75
CA ASN A 53 7.20 -14.68 0.37
C ASN A 53 8.41 -14.31 -0.51
N ASN A 54 9.55 -13.98 0.10
CA ASN A 54 10.81 -13.65 -0.58
C ASN A 54 10.69 -12.51 -1.62
N ALA A 55 9.82 -11.53 -1.40
CA ALA A 55 9.74 -10.36 -2.28
C ALA A 55 10.86 -9.35 -1.96
N GLU A 56 11.40 -8.70 -3.00
CA GLU A 56 12.25 -7.52 -2.84
C GLU A 56 11.36 -6.29 -2.60
N VAL A 57 11.61 -5.52 -1.54
CA VAL A 57 10.71 -4.42 -1.14
C VAL A 57 11.43 -3.08 -1.20
N HIS A 58 10.83 -2.13 -1.90
CA HIS A 58 11.32 -0.76 -2.04
C HIS A 58 10.30 0.23 -1.48
N TYR A 59 10.72 1.07 -0.55
CA TYR A 59 9.82 2.00 0.12
C TYR A 59 9.92 3.39 -0.49
N PHE A 60 8.76 4.03 -0.64
CA PHE A 60 8.65 5.39 -1.14
C PHE A 60 7.73 6.22 -0.26
N SER A 61 7.98 7.52 -0.20
CA SER A 61 7.07 8.50 0.39
C SER A 61 7.24 9.83 -0.34
N PRO A 62 6.19 10.68 -0.45
CA PRO A 62 6.38 12.07 -0.80
C PRO A 62 7.40 12.72 0.13
N ASN A 63 8.31 13.51 -0.40
CA ASN A 63 9.27 14.29 0.38
C ASN A 63 8.74 15.71 0.59
N ASP A 64 7.71 15.83 1.42
CA ASP A 64 7.06 17.10 1.75
C ASP A 64 6.54 17.03 3.21
N PHE A 65 6.09 18.16 3.76
CA PHE A 65 5.57 18.23 5.12
C PHE A 65 4.19 17.56 5.25
N GLN A 66 3.97 16.91 6.39
CA GLN A 66 2.63 16.49 6.79
C GLN A 66 1.74 17.73 7.00
N PRO A 67 0.46 17.71 6.57
CA PRO A 67 -0.48 18.80 6.81
C PRO A 67 -0.77 19.03 8.30
N THR A 68 -0.77 17.96 9.08
CA THR A 68 -1.02 17.97 10.53
C THR A 68 -0.03 17.03 11.22
N VAL A 69 0.36 17.34 12.45
CA VAL A 69 1.10 16.43 13.35
C VAL A 69 0.25 16.19 14.58
N ILE A 70 0.01 14.93 14.93
CA ILE A 70 -0.96 14.57 15.97
C ILE A 70 -0.26 13.87 17.13
N ASN A 71 -0.55 14.34 18.35
CA ASN A 71 -0.23 13.57 19.55
C ASN A 71 -1.17 12.37 19.64
N HIS A 72 -0.65 11.18 19.37
CA HIS A 72 -1.46 9.96 19.36
C HIS A 72 -2.00 9.54 20.73
N ILE A 73 -1.48 10.10 21.83
CA ILE A 73 -2.00 9.85 23.19
C ILE A 73 -3.26 10.69 23.44
N THR A 74 -3.24 11.97 23.03
CA THR A 74 -4.35 12.91 23.32
C THR A 74 -5.31 13.11 22.15
N GLY A 75 -4.91 12.73 20.94
CA GLY A 75 -5.63 13.02 19.70
C GLY A 75 -5.50 14.47 19.23
N GLU A 76 -4.76 15.32 19.95
CA GLU A 76 -4.65 16.74 19.67
C GLU A 76 -3.56 17.04 18.64
N GLU A 77 -3.80 18.07 17.84
CA GLU A 77 -2.81 18.59 16.90
C GLU A 77 -1.68 19.35 17.62
N LYS A 78 -0.47 19.18 17.12
CA LYS A 78 0.75 19.82 17.59
C LYS A 78 1.19 20.86 16.57
N SER A 79 1.75 21.98 17.04
CA SER A 79 2.25 23.06 16.19
C SER A 79 3.59 22.76 15.52
N GLU A 80 4.16 21.57 15.73
CA GLU A 80 5.41 21.15 15.11
C GLU A 80 5.20 20.74 13.65
N LYS A 81 6.29 20.73 12.86
CA LYS A 81 6.27 20.25 11.47
C LYS A 81 7.10 19.00 11.35
N ARG A 82 6.60 18.02 10.61
CA ARG A 82 7.31 16.78 10.29
C ARG A 82 7.24 16.51 8.80
N ASN A 83 8.31 15.97 8.24
CA ASN A 83 8.38 15.57 6.84
C ASN A 83 7.90 14.12 6.69
N MET A 84 7.02 13.87 5.72
CA MET A 84 6.44 12.53 5.48
C MET A 84 7.49 11.46 5.23
N MET A 85 8.51 11.74 4.42
CA MET A 85 9.55 10.78 4.06
C MET A 85 10.51 10.53 5.23
N GLU A 86 10.90 11.58 5.96
CA GLU A 86 11.72 11.43 7.17
C GLU A 86 11.00 10.58 8.22
N GLU A 87 9.71 10.83 8.45
CA GLU A 87 8.94 10.02 9.42
C GLU A 87 8.70 8.60 8.90
N SER A 88 8.38 8.41 7.62
CA SER A 88 8.25 7.09 6.99
C SER A 88 9.55 6.27 7.05
N SER A 89 10.71 6.93 7.06
CA SER A 89 12.01 6.27 7.19
C SER A 89 12.16 5.49 8.51
N ARG A 90 11.37 5.84 9.54
CA ARG A 90 11.30 5.09 10.81
C ARG A 90 10.77 3.67 10.58
N ILE A 91 9.73 3.52 9.75
CA ILE A 91 9.13 2.22 9.40
C ILE A 91 10.11 1.40 8.56
N SER A 92 10.71 2.01 7.54
CA SER A 92 11.62 1.32 6.60
C SER A 92 13.06 1.19 7.07
N ARG A 93 13.36 1.61 8.31
CA ARG A 93 14.72 1.60 8.90
C ARG A 93 15.74 2.35 8.05
N GLY A 94 15.35 3.50 7.52
CA GLY A 94 16.17 4.37 6.68
C GLY A 94 16.22 3.98 5.20
N LYS A 95 15.64 2.83 4.80
CA LYS A 95 15.63 2.38 3.40
C LYS A 95 14.40 2.94 2.67
N ILE A 96 14.44 4.22 2.33
CA ILE A 96 13.32 4.90 1.64
C ILE A 96 13.85 5.89 0.61
N SER A 97 13.13 6.00 -0.51
CA SER A 97 13.39 6.97 -1.58
C SER A 97 12.22 7.93 -1.76
N PRO A 98 12.44 9.13 -2.32
CA PRO A 98 11.33 10.05 -2.60
C PRO A 98 10.43 9.46 -3.69
N LEU A 99 9.11 9.63 -3.54
CA LEU A 99 8.12 9.08 -4.48
C LEU A 99 8.27 9.61 -5.92
N SER A 100 8.82 10.80 -6.08
CA SER A 100 9.16 11.40 -7.38
C SER A 100 10.17 10.55 -8.19
N GLU A 101 10.99 9.74 -7.52
CA GLU A 101 11.96 8.85 -8.16
C GLU A 101 11.38 7.46 -8.50
N ALA A 102 10.16 7.13 -8.04
CA ALA A 102 9.54 5.86 -8.33
C ALA A 102 9.24 5.70 -9.84
N ARG A 103 9.71 4.60 -10.41
CA ARG A 103 9.60 4.23 -11.82
C ARG A 103 8.88 2.89 -11.94
N ALA A 104 7.76 2.86 -12.65
CA ALA A 104 6.90 1.69 -12.71
C ALA A 104 7.61 0.47 -13.31
N GLU A 105 8.51 0.70 -14.27
CA GLU A 105 9.34 -0.33 -14.92
C GLU A 105 10.21 -1.16 -13.94
N ASN A 106 10.50 -0.64 -12.74
CA ASN A 106 11.35 -1.30 -11.76
C ASN A 106 10.59 -2.22 -10.79
N PHE A 107 9.26 -2.21 -10.81
CA PHE A 107 8.44 -2.95 -9.84
C PHE A 107 7.45 -3.84 -10.54
N ASP A 108 7.15 -5.00 -9.97
CA ASP A 108 6.12 -5.92 -10.43
C ASP A 108 4.75 -5.55 -9.83
N ALA A 109 4.71 -4.95 -8.65
CA ALA A 109 3.47 -4.49 -8.00
C ALA A 109 3.70 -3.27 -7.09
N VAL A 110 2.60 -2.66 -6.64
CA VAL A 110 2.62 -1.63 -5.59
C VAL A 110 1.59 -1.92 -4.50
N ILE A 111 1.96 -1.68 -3.25
CA ILE A 111 1.06 -1.74 -2.09
C ILE A 111 1.06 -0.40 -1.35
N ILE A 112 -0.12 0.08 -0.97
CA ILE A 112 -0.35 1.31 -0.23
C ILE A 112 -1.08 0.97 1.08
N PRO A 113 -0.36 0.91 2.22
CA PRO A 113 -0.98 0.82 3.53
C PRO A 113 -1.89 2.02 3.82
N GLY A 114 -2.83 1.85 4.74
CA GLY A 114 -3.72 2.91 5.18
C GLY A 114 -3.11 3.80 6.25
N GLY A 115 -3.95 4.20 7.20
CA GLY A 115 -3.71 5.34 8.09
C GLY A 115 -4.26 6.64 7.49
N PHE A 116 -4.58 7.61 8.34
CA PHE A 116 -5.12 8.89 7.88
C PHE A 116 -4.15 9.68 7.02
N GLY A 117 -2.84 9.39 7.06
CA GLY A 117 -1.89 9.94 6.09
C GLY A 117 -2.22 9.56 4.64
N ALA A 118 -2.86 8.41 4.38
CA ALA A 118 -3.36 8.09 3.04
C ALA A 118 -4.47 9.07 2.60
N ALA A 119 -5.34 9.50 3.53
CA ALA A 119 -6.45 10.41 3.27
C ALA A 119 -6.11 11.91 3.44
N LYS A 120 -4.96 12.25 4.03
CA LYS A 120 -4.50 13.62 4.31
C LYS A 120 -3.27 14.04 3.51
N ASN A 121 -2.36 13.09 3.26
CA ASN A 121 -1.03 13.36 2.75
C ASN A 121 -0.86 12.84 1.31
N LEU A 122 -1.31 11.61 1.05
CA LEU A 122 -1.33 11.01 -0.30
C LEU A 122 -2.50 11.52 -1.15
N CYS A 123 -3.53 12.07 -0.51
CA CYS A 123 -4.61 12.85 -1.07
C CYS A 123 -5.17 13.77 0.02
N ASN A 124 -6.15 14.62 -0.29
CA ASN A 124 -6.84 15.45 0.70
C ASN A 124 -8.31 15.04 0.93
N PHE A 125 -8.62 13.75 0.84
CA PHE A 125 -9.96 13.21 1.08
C PHE A 125 -10.51 13.56 2.46
N ALA A 126 -9.67 13.58 3.50
CA ALA A 126 -10.10 13.90 4.86
C ALA A 126 -10.68 15.32 5.01
N THR A 127 -10.34 16.25 4.11
CA THR A 127 -10.83 17.64 4.15
C THR A 127 -11.75 17.99 2.99
N LYS A 128 -11.55 17.39 1.80
CA LYS A 128 -12.32 17.69 0.58
C LYS A 128 -13.33 16.61 0.18
N GLY A 129 -13.36 15.45 0.86
CA GLY A 129 -14.26 14.35 0.51
C GLY A 129 -14.16 13.96 -0.97
N THR A 130 -15.30 13.92 -1.67
CA THR A 130 -15.38 13.51 -3.09
C THR A 130 -14.69 14.48 -4.07
N GLU A 131 -14.39 15.70 -3.63
CA GLU A 131 -13.63 16.70 -4.39
C GLU A 131 -12.11 16.60 -4.15
N CYS A 132 -11.65 15.50 -3.55
CA CYS A 132 -10.25 15.34 -3.25
C CYS A 132 -9.37 15.30 -4.51
N GLU A 133 -8.12 15.68 -4.28
CA GLU A 133 -7.02 15.62 -5.22
C GLU A 133 -5.98 14.63 -4.70
N ILE A 134 -5.45 13.80 -5.59
CA ILE A 134 -4.39 12.84 -5.28
C ILE A 134 -3.03 13.55 -5.43
N ASN A 135 -2.08 13.20 -4.57
CA ASN A 135 -0.68 13.63 -4.70
C ASN A 135 -0.17 13.33 -6.12
N LYS A 136 0.48 14.31 -6.74
CA LYS A 136 0.87 14.25 -8.17
C LYS A 136 1.87 13.14 -8.47
N ASP A 137 2.85 12.92 -7.61
CA ASP A 137 3.85 11.86 -7.80
C ASP A 137 3.24 10.47 -7.62
N LEU A 138 2.32 10.34 -6.65
CA LEU A 138 1.56 9.11 -6.47
C LEU A 138 0.68 8.81 -7.67
N LEU A 139 -0.09 9.80 -8.14
CA LEU A 139 -0.98 9.66 -9.29
C LEU A 139 -0.20 9.24 -10.53
N ARG A 140 0.92 9.92 -10.83
CA ARG A 140 1.85 9.58 -11.92
C ARG A 140 2.32 8.12 -11.81
N PHE A 141 2.80 7.73 -10.62
CA PHE A 141 3.36 6.39 -10.40
C PHE A 141 2.30 5.29 -10.55
N VAL A 142 1.15 5.44 -9.89
CA VAL A 142 0.06 4.45 -9.92
C VAL A 142 -0.53 4.31 -11.33
N GLN A 143 -0.70 5.41 -12.06
CA GLN A 143 -1.18 5.35 -13.44
C GLN A 143 -0.18 4.63 -14.36
N ALA A 144 1.12 4.84 -14.17
CA ALA A 144 2.15 4.12 -14.91
C ALA A 144 2.15 2.60 -14.58
N MET A 145 1.98 2.22 -13.31
CA MET A 145 1.81 0.82 -12.90
C MET A 145 0.57 0.19 -13.56
N HIS A 146 -0.56 0.90 -13.54
CA HIS A 146 -1.80 0.42 -14.12
C HIS A 146 -1.73 0.26 -15.65
N GLN A 147 -1.11 1.22 -16.37
CA GLN A 147 -0.88 1.12 -17.81
C GLN A 147 -0.01 -0.10 -18.19
N GLN A 148 0.91 -0.49 -17.32
CA GLN A 148 1.73 -1.70 -17.47
C GLN A 148 1.02 -2.97 -16.98
N LYS A 149 -0.26 -2.89 -16.60
CA LYS A 149 -1.06 -3.98 -16.03
C LYS A 149 -0.39 -4.62 -14.81
N LYS A 150 0.20 -3.81 -13.93
CA LYS A 150 0.81 -4.27 -12.68
C LYS A 150 -0.21 -4.17 -11.53
N PRO A 151 -0.29 -5.18 -10.64
CA PRO A 151 -1.29 -5.20 -9.60
C PRO A 151 -1.07 -4.10 -8.56
N LEU A 152 -2.18 -3.57 -8.05
CA LEU A 152 -2.23 -2.55 -7.01
C LEU A 152 -2.91 -3.13 -5.76
N GLY A 153 -2.24 -3.08 -4.61
CA GLY A 153 -2.81 -3.44 -3.31
C GLY A 153 -3.09 -2.20 -2.46
N LEU A 154 -4.32 -1.98 -2.00
CA LEU A 154 -4.63 -0.85 -1.12
C LEU A 154 -5.37 -1.31 0.14
N ILE A 155 -4.98 -0.78 1.29
CA ILE A 155 -5.42 -1.25 2.60
C ILE A 155 -6.18 -0.14 3.32
N CYS A 156 -7.23 -0.50 4.07
CA CYS A 156 -7.93 0.39 4.99
C CYS A 156 -8.62 1.56 4.28
N ILE A 157 -8.22 2.80 4.56
CA ILE A 157 -8.80 4.00 3.91
C ILE A 157 -8.14 4.30 2.55
N ALA A 158 -6.97 3.74 2.23
CA ALA A 158 -6.28 4.01 0.97
C ALA A 158 -7.12 3.74 -0.31
N PRO A 159 -8.01 2.72 -0.37
CA PRO A 159 -8.91 2.46 -1.49
C PRO A 159 -9.80 3.64 -1.91
N VAL A 160 -10.07 4.63 -1.05
CA VAL A 160 -10.86 5.82 -1.44
C VAL A 160 -10.24 6.61 -2.59
N MET A 161 -8.93 6.46 -2.81
CA MET A 161 -8.21 7.14 -3.88
C MET A 161 -8.40 6.49 -5.26
N LEU A 162 -8.75 5.20 -5.32
CA LEU A 162 -8.76 4.41 -6.55
C LEU A 162 -9.63 5.01 -7.68
N PRO A 163 -10.87 5.47 -7.41
CA PRO A 163 -11.70 6.03 -8.48
C PRO A 163 -11.04 7.25 -9.16
N LYS A 164 -10.37 8.11 -8.38
CA LYS A 164 -9.64 9.27 -8.88
C LYS A 164 -8.31 8.90 -9.54
N MET A 165 -7.64 7.85 -9.06
CA MET A 165 -6.36 7.39 -9.62
C MET A 165 -6.53 6.79 -11.01
N LEU A 166 -7.53 5.92 -11.18
CA LEU A 166 -7.71 5.12 -12.39
C LEU A 166 -8.81 5.63 -13.32
N ASN A 167 -9.71 6.50 -12.83
CA ASN A 167 -10.84 7.04 -13.59
C ASN A 167 -11.68 5.94 -14.27
N ALA A 168 -11.99 4.90 -13.50
CA ALA A 168 -12.65 3.67 -13.95
C ALA A 168 -13.54 3.09 -12.82
N PRO A 169 -14.55 2.25 -13.16
CA PRO A 169 -15.46 1.64 -12.19
C PRO A 169 -14.85 0.47 -11.44
N ILE A 170 -13.78 0.74 -10.69
CA ILE A 170 -13.00 -0.27 -9.95
C ILE A 170 -13.84 -0.88 -8.83
N LYS A 171 -13.90 -2.22 -8.77
CA LYS A 171 -14.40 -2.96 -7.61
C LYS A 171 -13.40 -2.88 -6.48
N LEU A 172 -13.84 -2.39 -5.32
CA LEU A 172 -12.98 -2.20 -4.16
C LEU A 172 -13.79 -2.30 -2.87
N THR A 173 -13.09 -2.37 -1.74
CA THR A 173 -13.69 -2.28 -0.41
C THR A 173 -12.95 -1.31 0.50
N ILE A 174 -13.68 -0.70 1.43
CA ILE A 174 -13.15 -0.09 2.65
C ILE A 174 -13.72 -0.76 3.92
N GLY A 175 -14.36 -1.93 3.78
CA GLY A 175 -15.14 -2.55 4.84
C GLY A 175 -16.64 -2.40 4.59
N ASN A 176 -17.36 -1.77 5.52
CA ASN A 176 -18.81 -1.61 5.45
C ASN A 176 -19.30 -0.24 5.99
N ASP A 177 -18.43 0.77 6.02
CA ASP A 177 -18.82 2.12 6.40
C ASP A 177 -19.64 2.78 5.28
N VAL A 178 -20.93 3.00 5.55
CA VAL A 178 -21.92 3.46 4.56
C VAL A 178 -21.55 4.83 3.96
N GLU A 179 -21.05 5.74 4.78
CA GLU A 179 -20.71 7.10 4.34
C GLU A 179 -19.51 7.09 3.39
N THR A 180 -18.45 6.36 3.76
CA THR A 180 -17.25 6.22 2.94
C THR A 180 -17.56 5.44 1.65
N ALA A 181 -18.33 4.35 1.74
CA ALA A 181 -18.78 3.60 0.56
C ALA A 181 -19.54 4.50 -0.43
N SER A 182 -20.50 5.30 0.06
CA SER A 182 -21.24 6.26 -0.78
C SER A 182 -20.33 7.31 -1.42
N ALA A 183 -19.31 7.79 -0.71
CA ALA A 183 -18.34 8.72 -1.27
C ALA A 183 -17.53 8.10 -2.42
N ILE A 184 -17.14 6.83 -2.29
CA ILE A 184 -16.43 6.07 -3.34
C ILE A 184 -17.33 5.92 -4.58
N GLU A 185 -18.58 5.52 -4.40
CA GLU A 185 -19.55 5.38 -5.50
C GLU A 185 -19.77 6.71 -6.24
N LYS A 186 -19.89 7.82 -5.50
CA LYS A 186 -19.97 9.17 -6.09
C LYS A 186 -18.73 9.57 -6.88
N MET A 187 -17.55 9.06 -6.52
CA MET A 187 -16.32 9.26 -7.27
C MET A 187 -16.17 8.30 -8.45
N GLY A 188 -17.12 7.38 -8.65
CA GLY A 188 -17.19 6.46 -9.79
C GLY A 188 -16.66 5.05 -9.51
N GLY A 189 -16.31 4.71 -8.26
CA GLY A 189 -15.93 3.34 -7.88
C GLY A 189 -17.14 2.44 -7.63
N VAL A 190 -16.89 1.14 -7.48
CA VAL A 190 -17.91 0.14 -7.13
C VAL A 190 -17.54 -0.46 -5.77
N HIS A 191 -18.20 0.01 -4.70
CA HIS A 191 -17.94 -0.51 -3.36
C HIS A 191 -18.55 -1.90 -3.18
N ILE A 192 -17.79 -2.80 -2.57
CA ILE A 192 -18.21 -4.15 -2.18
C ILE A 192 -17.96 -4.30 -0.68
N ASP A 193 -19.00 -4.62 0.07
CA ASP A 193 -18.87 -4.92 1.50
C ASP A 193 -17.94 -6.12 1.71
N CYS A 194 -16.98 -5.97 2.60
CA CYS A 194 -15.98 -6.99 2.87
C CYS A 194 -15.69 -7.08 4.38
N PRO A 195 -15.66 -8.29 4.97
CA PRO A 195 -15.24 -8.46 6.35
C PRO A 195 -13.74 -8.23 6.51
N VAL A 196 -13.30 -7.97 7.75
CA VAL A 196 -11.90 -7.63 8.08
C VAL A 196 -10.89 -8.69 7.64
N ASP A 197 -11.30 -9.94 7.60
CA ASP A 197 -10.48 -11.10 7.33
C ASP A 197 -10.50 -11.51 5.85
N ASP A 198 -11.03 -10.68 4.94
CA ASP A 198 -11.11 -10.97 3.52
C ASP A 198 -10.68 -9.81 2.61
N ILE A 199 -10.72 -10.05 1.30
CA ILE A 199 -10.27 -9.12 0.26
C ILE A 199 -11.31 -8.99 -0.84
N VAL A 200 -11.29 -7.85 -1.53
CA VAL A 200 -11.99 -7.65 -2.81
C VAL A 200 -10.96 -7.52 -3.91
N VAL A 201 -11.15 -8.29 -4.99
CA VAL A 201 -10.27 -8.31 -6.16
C VAL A 201 -11.04 -7.82 -7.38
N ASP A 202 -10.49 -6.82 -8.06
CA ASP A 202 -10.86 -6.45 -9.41
C ASP A 202 -9.84 -7.07 -10.38
N GLU A 203 -10.21 -8.17 -11.02
CA GLU A 203 -9.32 -8.88 -11.96
C GLU A 203 -9.11 -8.10 -13.26
N GLU A 204 -10.06 -7.26 -13.67
CA GLU A 204 -9.96 -6.47 -14.90
C GLU A 204 -8.92 -5.36 -14.74
N TYR A 205 -9.00 -4.62 -13.64
CA TYR A 205 -8.09 -3.50 -13.36
C TYR A 205 -6.88 -3.88 -12.49
N ARG A 206 -6.83 -5.15 -12.06
CA ARG A 206 -5.76 -5.75 -11.25
C ARG A 206 -5.57 -5.02 -9.92
N VAL A 207 -6.67 -4.81 -9.22
CA VAL A 207 -6.71 -4.13 -7.93
C VAL A 207 -7.12 -5.12 -6.84
N VAL A 208 -6.43 -5.09 -5.70
CA VAL A 208 -6.76 -5.86 -4.51
C VAL A 208 -6.92 -4.90 -3.34
N THR A 209 -8.02 -5.05 -2.59
CA THR A 209 -8.31 -4.19 -1.43
C THR A 209 -8.76 -4.97 -0.22
N THR A 210 -8.42 -4.50 0.98
CA THR A 210 -8.82 -5.13 2.25
C THR A 210 -9.14 -4.07 3.32
N PRO A 211 -10.11 -4.30 4.23
CA PRO A 211 -10.54 -3.27 5.18
C PRO A 211 -9.55 -2.95 6.31
N ALA A 212 -8.76 -3.91 6.78
CA ALA A 212 -7.86 -3.76 7.95
C ALA A 212 -8.48 -2.94 9.10
N TYR A 213 -7.85 -1.85 9.59
CA TYR A 213 -8.36 -1.09 10.74
C TYR A 213 -9.63 -0.28 10.50
N MET A 214 -10.19 -0.28 9.27
CA MET A 214 -11.58 0.16 9.11
C MET A 214 -12.54 -0.71 9.93
N LEU A 215 -12.19 -1.98 10.18
CA LEU A 215 -13.02 -2.95 10.92
C LEU A 215 -12.29 -3.67 12.06
N ALA A 216 -10.96 -3.83 11.96
CA ALA A 216 -10.17 -4.64 12.88
C ALA A 216 -10.20 -4.09 14.31
N GLN A 217 -10.42 -4.99 15.27
CA GLN A 217 -10.37 -4.72 16.70
C GLN A 217 -9.04 -5.15 17.33
N SER A 218 -8.20 -5.84 16.57
CA SER A 218 -6.86 -6.23 16.99
C SER A 218 -5.92 -6.40 15.80
N ILE A 219 -4.62 -6.33 16.07
CA ILE A 219 -3.57 -6.59 15.06
C ILE A 219 -3.70 -7.98 14.42
N ALA A 220 -4.14 -8.98 15.18
CA ALA A 220 -4.33 -10.35 14.68
C ALA A 220 -5.45 -10.43 13.65
N GLN A 221 -6.53 -9.64 13.82
CA GLN A 221 -7.60 -9.57 12.82
C GLN A 221 -7.13 -8.83 11.56
N ALA A 222 -6.44 -7.70 11.72
CA ALA A 222 -5.89 -6.95 10.59
C ALA A 222 -4.92 -7.80 9.76
N GLN A 223 -4.10 -8.64 10.41
CA GLN A 223 -3.15 -9.52 9.73
C GLN A 223 -3.82 -10.46 8.72
N ILE A 224 -5.01 -11.00 9.00
CA ILE A 224 -5.63 -12.01 8.13
C ILE A 224 -5.96 -11.42 6.75
N GLY A 225 -6.63 -10.26 6.72
CA GLY A 225 -6.96 -9.57 5.46
C GLY A 225 -5.72 -9.06 4.73
N ILE A 226 -4.74 -8.51 5.46
CA ILE A 226 -3.49 -8.00 4.87
C ILE A 226 -2.65 -9.14 4.28
N ASP A 227 -2.53 -10.27 4.97
CA ASP A 227 -1.81 -11.45 4.48
C ASP A 227 -2.44 -11.98 3.18
N LYS A 228 -3.78 -12.09 3.14
CA LYS A 228 -4.52 -12.44 1.92
C LYS A 228 -4.27 -11.44 0.79
N LEU A 229 -4.32 -10.15 1.07
CA LEU A 229 -4.09 -9.09 0.07
C LEU A 229 -2.70 -9.20 -0.52
N VAL A 230 -1.66 -9.27 0.31
CA VAL A 230 -0.27 -9.32 -0.14
C VAL A 230 -0.04 -10.57 -0.99
N LYS A 231 -0.51 -11.74 -0.54
CA LYS A 231 -0.38 -12.99 -1.31
C LYS A 231 -1.07 -12.90 -2.67
N LYS A 232 -2.28 -12.33 -2.73
CA LYS A 232 -2.99 -12.16 -4.00
C LYS A 232 -2.29 -11.17 -4.92
N VAL A 233 -1.75 -10.07 -4.39
CA VAL A 233 -0.94 -9.13 -5.18
C VAL A 233 0.29 -9.82 -5.77
N LEU A 234 1.00 -10.63 -4.98
CA LEU A 234 2.16 -11.40 -5.44
C LEU A 234 1.80 -12.48 -6.47
N GLU A 235 0.66 -13.16 -6.32
CA GLU A 235 0.13 -14.12 -7.31
C GLU A 235 -0.15 -13.45 -8.65
N MET A 236 -0.65 -12.21 -8.62
CA MET A 236 -0.98 -11.47 -9.83
C MET A 236 0.26 -10.89 -10.52
N ALA A 237 1.31 -10.56 -9.76
CA ALA A 237 2.54 -9.91 -10.23
C ALA A 237 3.41 -10.85 -11.08
#